data_AF-A0A2V9J0Y8-F1
#
_entry.id   AF-A0A2V9J0Y8-F1
#
_cell.length_a   1.000
_cell.length_b   1.000
_cell.length_c   1.000
_cell.angle_alpha   90.00
_cell.angle_beta   90.00
_cell.angle_gamma   90.00
#
_symmetry.space_group_name_H-M   'P 1'
#
loop_
_entity.id
_entity.type
_entity.pdbx_description
1 polymer ?
#
loop_
_entity_poly.entity_id
_entity_poly.type
_entity_poly.pdbx_seq_one_letter_code
_entity_poly.pdbx_strand_id
1 'polypeptide(L)'
;MKYLFLAVSSFLAIVTQMIAGNNLFVFNFLDLSLILIAYWAMCRGRVQALFVGSVAGILMDAILGWPLGYNGFGKTLAAYFIGAAAKRFNLEGPVVRFAVITSSSCLSSLSVFILFGLLQRKSSAVFLGASLIQAVVTGAVGTLVLSVLEAYSRTRFHRTI
;
A
#
# COMPACT_ATOMS: atom_id res chain seq x y z
N MET A 1 -20.49 4.37 -11.92
CA MET A 1 -20.50 4.39 -10.45
C MET A 1 -19.30 3.67 -9.81
N LYS A 2 -19.01 2.38 -10.10
CA LYS A 2 -17.94 1.61 -9.42
C LYS A 2 -16.50 2.18 -9.55
N TYR A 3 -16.14 2.73 -10.71
CA TYR A 3 -14.81 3.31 -10.97
C TYR A 3 -14.61 4.69 -10.32
N LEU A 4 -15.70 5.43 -10.11
CA LEU A 4 -15.68 6.76 -9.50
C LEU A 4 -15.36 6.65 -8.00
N PHE A 5 -15.94 5.66 -7.32
CA PHE A 5 -15.59 5.33 -5.93
C PHE A 5 -14.14 4.88 -5.76
N LEU A 6 -13.61 4.20 -6.77
CA LEU A 6 -12.24 3.68 -6.81
C LEU A 6 -11.25 4.85 -6.89
N ALA A 7 -11.45 5.75 -7.86
CA ALA A 7 -10.69 6.98 -8.02
C ALA A 7 -10.80 7.89 -6.80
N VAL A 8 -12.00 8.10 -6.24
CA VAL A 8 -12.19 8.94 -5.05
C VAL A 8 -11.50 8.35 -3.81
N SER A 9 -11.56 7.03 -3.61
CA SER A 9 -10.86 6.40 -2.47
C SER A 9 -9.34 6.49 -2.57
N SER A 10 -8.79 6.32 -3.78
CA SER A 10 -7.37 6.52 -4.05
C SER A 10 -6.95 7.95 -3.83
N PHE A 11 -7.70 8.89 -4.40
CA PHE A 11 -7.43 10.32 -4.25
C PHE A 11 -7.50 10.75 -2.79
N LEU A 12 -8.52 10.33 -2.05
CA LEU A 12 -8.70 10.67 -0.65
C LEU A 12 -7.62 10.05 0.25
N ALA A 13 -7.20 8.81 0.00
CA ALA A 13 -6.12 8.18 0.76
C ALA A 13 -4.78 8.90 0.55
N ILE A 14 -4.49 9.30 -0.68
CA ILE A 14 -3.25 10.02 -1.03
C ILE A 14 -3.27 11.43 -0.43
N VAL A 15 -4.38 12.16 -0.55
CA VAL A 15 -4.56 13.49 0.05
C VAL A 15 -4.44 13.41 1.58
N THR A 16 -5.02 12.39 2.20
CA THR A 16 -4.89 12.16 3.66
C THR A 16 -3.44 11.86 4.02
N GLN A 17 -2.73 11.04 3.24
CA GLN A 17 -1.33 10.73 3.48
C GLN A 17 -0.42 11.95 3.30
N MET A 18 -0.71 12.81 2.32
CA MET A 18 0.03 14.06 2.08
C MET A 18 -0.14 15.05 3.25
N ILE A 19 -1.38 15.26 3.71
CA ILE A 19 -1.68 16.16 4.83
C ILE A 19 -1.12 15.61 6.14
N ALA A 20 -1.25 14.30 6.39
CA ALA A 20 -0.79 13.68 7.62
C ALA A 20 0.75 13.54 7.68
N GLY A 21 1.41 13.24 6.55
CA GLY A 21 2.87 13.15 6.46
C GLY A 21 3.58 14.48 6.65
N ASN A 22 2.96 15.60 6.26
CA ASN A 22 3.53 16.94 6.43
C ASN A 22 3.45 17.44 7.89
N ASN A 23 2.43 17.02 8.66
CA ASN A 23 2.20 17.51 10.02
C ASN A 23 2.75 16.58 11.12
N LEU A 24 2.96 15.29 10.85
CA LEU A 24 3.35 14.31 11.84
C LEU A 24 4.48 13.40 11.32
N PHE A 25 5.67 13.50 11.92
CA PHE A 25 6.86 12.72 11.55
C PHE A 25 6.63 11.20 11.58
N VAL A 26 5.69 10.73 12.40
CA VAL A 26 5.28 9.31 12.52
C VAL A 26 4.59 8.81 11.25
N PHE A 27 3.86 9.66 10.52
CA PHE A 27 3.20 9.27 9.28
C PHE A 27 4.17 9.07 8.12
N ASN A 28 5.38 9.61 8.22
CA ASN A 28 6.43 9.36 7.22
C ASN A 28 6.84 7.87 7.18
N PHE A 29 6.67 7.16 8.30
CA PHE A 29 6.95 5.72 8.41
C PHE A 29 5.73 4.84 8.10
N LEU A 30 4.62 5.41 7.62
CA LEU A 30 3.38 4.68 7.38
C LEU A 30 2.92 4.86 5.94
N ASP A 31 2.89 3.77 5.17
CA ASP A 31 2.42 3.81 3.78
C ASP A 31 0.91 3.55 3.68
N LEU A 32 0.10 4.61 3.82
CA LEU A 32 -1.37 4.52 3.71
C LEU A 32 -1.82 4.07 2.32
N SER A 33 -1.11 4.48 1.27
CA SER A 33 -1.37 4.06 -0.09
C SER A 33 -1.24 2.54 -0.23
N LEU A 34 -0.25 1.92 0.43
CA LEU A 34 -0.08 0.46 0.42
C LEU A 34 -1.23 -0.26 1.13
N ILE A 35 -1.70 0.28 2.25
CA ILE A 35 -2.85 -0.26 3.01
C ILE A 35 -4.12 -0.21 2.15
N LEU A 36 -4.34 0.90 1.43
CA LEU A 36 -5.46 1.01 0.49
C LEU A 36 -5.36 -0.04 -0.62
N ILE A 37 -4.18 -0.20 -1.23
CA ILE A 37 -3.94 -1.20 -2.28
C ILE A 37 -4.24 -2.60 -1.75
N ALA A 38 -3.81 -2.92 -0.52
CA ALA A 38 -4.07 -4.20 0.12
C ALA A 38 -5.57 -4.47 0.27
N TYR A 39 -6.32 -3.47 0.76
CA TYR A 39 -7.77 -3.56 0.87
C TYR A 39 -8.46 -3.84 -0.47
N TRP A 40 -8.08 -3.10 -1.52
CA TRP A 40 -8.63 -3.31 -2.86
C TRP A 40 -8.26 -4.68 -3.45
N ALA A 41 -7.05 -5.16 -3.19
CA ALA A 41 -6.59 -6.46 -3.66
C ALA A 41 -7.41 -7.60 -3.05
N MET A 42 -7.75 -7.48 -1.77
CA MET A 42 -8.48 -8.50 -1.01
C MET A 42 -10.00 -8.45 -1.27
N CYS A 43 -10.60 -7.27 -1.30
CA CYS A 43 -12.07 -7.14 -1.37
C CYS A 43 -12.64 -7.05 -2.79
N ARG A 44 -11.88 -6.55 -3.76
CA ARG A 44 -12.40 -6.16 -5.09
C ARG A 44 -11.73 -6.90 -6.25
N GLY A 45 -10.50 -7.36 -6.03
CA GLY A 45 -9.77 -8.22 -6.95
C GLY A 45 -8.50 -7.59 -7.52
N ARG A 46 -7.61 -8.46 -8.01
CA ARG A 46 -6.25 -8.13 -8.43
C ARG A 46 -6.14 -7.02 -9.48
N VAL A 47 -6.98 -7.02 -10.51
CA VAL A 47 -6.92 -6.02 -11.60
C VAL A 47 -7.22 -4.62 -11.09
N GLN A 48 -8.19 -4.50 -10.19
CA GLN A 48 -8.56 -3.22 -9.59
C GLN A 48 -7.46 -2.70 -8.67
N ALA A 49 -6.84 -3.57 -7.87
CA ALA A 49 -5.69 -3.22 -7.05
C ALA A 49 -4.47 -2.76 -7.86
N LEU A 50 -4.19 -3.39 -9.00
CA LEU A 50 -3.12 -2.95 -9.90
C LEU A 50 -3.34 -1.53 -10.39
N PHE A 51 -4.58 -1.21 -10.79
CA PHE A 51 -4.93 0.13 -11.26
C PHE A 51 -4.86 1.18 -10.13
N VAL A 52 -5.33 0.82 -8.92
CA VAL A 52 -5.17 1.67 -7.73
C VAL A 52 -3.70 1.91 -7.43
N GLY A 53 -2.88 0.86 -7.45
CA GLY A 53 -1.46 0.95 -7.13
C GLY A 53 -0.66 1.79 -8.12
N SER A 54 -0.93 1.67 -9.42
CA SER A 54 -0.27 2.47 -10.44
C SER A 54 -0.64 3.95 -10.35
N VAL A 55 -1.94 4.25 -10.26
CA VAL A 55 -2.43 5.64 -10.15
C VAL A 55 -1.92 6.29 -8.86
N ALA A 56 -1.99 5.57 -7.73
CA ALA A 56 -1.53 6.10 -6.46
C ALA A 56 -0.01 6.32 -6.41
N GLY A 57 0.76 5.42 -7.02
CA GLY A 57 2.21 5.59 -7.13
C GLY A 57 2.63 6.77 -8.00
N ILE A 58 1.97 6.96 -9.16
CA ILE A 58 2.24 8.11 -10.04
C ILE A 58 1.87 9.42 -9.35
N LEU A 59 0.72 9.48 -8.66
CA LEU A 59 0.31 10.66 -7.90
C LEU A 59 1.33 10.99 -6.80
N MET A 60 1.81 9.98 -6.07
CA MET A 60 2.84 10.15 -5.04
C MET A 60 4.14 10.71 -5.62
N ASP A 61 4.58 10.21 -6.77
CA ASP A 61 5.77 10.74 -7.44
C ASP A 61 5.58 12.22 -7.80
N ALA A 62 4.41 12.59 -8.34
CA ALA A 62 4.08 13.97 -8.67
C ALA A 62 4.05 14.91 -7.44
N ILE A 63 3.50 14.43 -6.33
CA ILE A 63 3.35 15.21 -5.08
C ILE A 63 4.70 15.40 -4.38
N LEU A 64 5.52 14.35 -4.31
CA LEU A 64 6.82 14.39 -3.63
C LEU A 64 7.90 15.09 -4.48
N GLY A 65 7.62 15.41 -5.75
CA GLY A 65 8.59 15.94 -6.69
C GLY A 65 9.65 14.91 -7.10
N TRP A 66 9.34 13.62 -6.95
CA TRP A 66 10.21 12.53 -7.38
C TRP A 66 10.01 12.29 -8.87
N PRO A 67 10.98 11.68 -9.58
CA PRO A 67 10.78 11.36 -10.98
C PRO A 67 9.57 10.43 -11.13
N LEU A 68 8.68 10.78 -12.07
CA LEU A 68 7.44 10.03 -12.31
C LEU A 68 7.74 8.57 -12.63
N GLY A 69 7.12 7.65 -11.88
CA GLY A 69 7.16 6.21 -12.14
C GLY A 69 7.98 5.38 -11.14
N TYR A 70 8.73 6.00 -10.23
CA TYR A 70 9.45 5.25 -9.19
C TYR A 70 8.49 4.60 -8.19
N ASN A 71 7.66 5.41 -7.51
CA ASN A 71 6.60 4.86 -6.66
C ASN A 71 5.52 4.21 -7.51
N GLY A 72 5.26 4.71 -8.72
CA GLY A 72 4.37 4.09 -9.70
C GLY A 72 4.68 2.60 -9.86
N PHE A 73 5.91 2.28 -10.26
CA PHE A 73 6.34 0.90 -10.48
C PHE A 73 6.29 0.06 -9.19
N GLY A 74 6.88 0.57 -8.09
CA GLY A 74 6.94 -0.15 -6.82
C GLY A 74 5.56 -0.51 -6.26
N LYS A 75 4.62 0.45 -6.25
CA LYS A 75 3.26 0.24 -5.73
C LYS A 75 2.43 -0.67 -6.63
N THR A 76 2.67 -0.68 -7.94
CA THR A 76 2.00 -1.62 -8.86
C THR A 76 2.51 -3.04 -8.64
N LEU A 77 3.82 -3.21 -8.41
CA LEU A 77 4.42 -4.52 -8.13
C LEU A 77 3.94 -5.07 -6.77
N ALA A 78 3.85 -4.21 -5.75
CA ALA A 78 3.24 -4.56 -4.47
C ALA A 78 1.78 -4.97 -4.63
N ALA A 79 0.98 -4.22 -5.41
CA ALA A 79 -0.40 -4.57 -5.71
C ALA A 79 -0.54 -5.95 -6.37
N TYR A 80 0.37 -6.26 -7.31
CA TYR A 80 0.42 -7.58 -7.95
C TYR A 80 0.68 -8.68 -6.91
N PHE A 81 1.68 -8.48 -6.04
CA PHE A 81 2.08 -9.46 -5.04
C PHE A 81 0.94 -9.74 -4.04
N ILE A 82 0.30 -8.70 -3.51
CA ILE A 82 -0.84 -8.85 -2.59
C ILE A 82 -2.00 -9.55 -3.31
N GLY A 83 -2.33 -9.15 -4.53
CA GLY A 83 -3.41 -9.78 -5.30
C GLY A 83 -3.12 -11.24 -5.68
N ALA A 84 -1.85 -11.60 -5.92
CA ALA A 84 -1.44 -12.97 -6.16
C ALA A 84 -1.47 -13.80 -4.87
N ALA A 85 -1.00 -13.23 -3.76
CA ALA A 85 -1.05 -13.85 -2.44
C ALA A 85 -2.51 -14.08 -2.00
N ALA A 86 -3.41 -13.13 -2.28
CA ALA A 86 -4.82 -13.27 -1.96
C ALA A 86 -5.53 -14.40 -2.70
N LYS A 87 -5.05 -14.78 -3.89
CA LYS A 87 -5.60 -15.90 -4.65
C LYS A 87 -5.02 -17.25 -4.20
N ARG A 88 -3.78 -17.27 -3.71
CA ARG A 88 -3.06 -18.50 -3.37
C ARG A 88 -3.13 -18.86 -1.89
N PHE A 89 -3.16 -17.87 -1.02
CA PHE A 89 -3.22 -18.05 0.43
C PHE A 89 -4.60 -17.66 0.94
N ASN A 90 -5.17 -18.50 1.79
CA ASN A 90 -6.37 -18.13 2.52
C ASN A 90 -6.00 -17.05 3.54
N LEU A 91 -6.35 -15.80 3.25
CA LEU A 91 -5.95 -14.62 4.01
C LEU A 91 -6.70 -14.46 5.33
N GLU A 92 -7.38 -15.48 5.86
CA GLU A 92 -8.15 -15.38 7.11
C GLU A 92 -7.26 -15.15 8.34
N GLY A 93 -6.01 -15.60 8.30
CA GLY A 93 -5.07 -15.44 9.40
C GLY A 93 -4.45 -14.02 9.48
N PRO A 94 -4.46 -13.35 10.65
CA PRO A 94 -3.81 -12.04 10.82
C PRO A 94 -2.30 -12.10 10.57
N VAL A 95 -1.66 -13.23 10.87
CA VAL A 95 -0.23 -13.47 10.60
C VAL A 95 0.07 -13.50 9.10
N VAL A 96 -0.79 -14.14 8.30
CA VAL A 96 -0.60 -14.23 6.84
C VAL A 96 -0.74 -12.85 6.21
N ARG A 97 -1.71 -12.03 6.66
CA ARG A 97 -1.87 -10.64 6.22
C ARG A 97 -0.64 -9.81 6.54
N PHE A 98 -0.09 -9.99 7.74
CA PHE A 98 1.10 -9.25 8.16
C PHE A 98 2.27 -9.59 7.25
N ALA A 99 2.52 -10.88 7.02
CA ALA A 99 3.58 -11.33 6.13
C ALA A 99 3.39 -10.77 4.71
N VAL A 100 2.18 -10.80 4.16
CA VAL A 100 1.88 -10.33 2.80
C VAL A 100 2.06 -8.81 2.66
N ILE A 101 1.58 -8.02 3.62
CA ILE A 101 1.70 -6.55 3.56
C ILE A 101 3.15 -6.12 3.76
N THR A 102 3.84 -6.68 4.77
CA THR A 102 5.24 -6.37 5.05
C THR A 102 6.14 -6.76 3.87
N SER A 103 5.96 -7.95 3.29
CA SER A 103 6.72 -8.38 2.11
C SER A 103 6.46 -7.50 0.88
N SER A 104 5.21 -7.08 0.68
CA SER A 104 4.85 -6.19 -0.43
C SER A 104 5.43 -4.78 -0.26
N SER A 105 5.48 -4.27 0.96
CA SER A 105 6.11 -2.99 1.28
C SER A 105 7.63 -3.04 1.04
N CYS A 106 8.26 -4.14 1.45
CA CYS A 106 9.68 -4.40 1.19
C CYS A 106 9.94 -4.47 -0.31
N LEU A 107 9.08 -5.18 -1.06
CA LEU A 107 9.20 -5.31 -2.51
C LEU A 107 9.04 -3.98 -3.24
N SER A 108 8.09 -3.14 -2.82
CA SER A 108 7.91 -1.78 -3.38
C SER A 108 9.17 -0.95 -3.18
N SER A 109 9.74 -0.98 -1.97
CA SER A 109 10.93 -0.20 -1.65
C SER A 109 12.19 -0.71 -2.34
N LEU A 110 12.32 -2.04 -2.46
CA LEU A 110 13.42 -2.67 -3.21
C LEU A 110 13.33 -2.29 -4.68
N SER A 111 12.12 -2.24 -5.25
CA SER A 111 11.91 -1.82 -6.65
C SER A 111 12.38 -0.39 -6.88
N VAL A 112 12.04 0.53 -5.96
CA VAL A 112 12.52 1.92 -6.00
C VAL A 112 14.04 1.96 -5.88
N PHE A 113 14.63 1.20 -4.95
CA PHE A 113 16.07 1.12 -4.77
C PHE A 113 16.81 0.62 -6.02
N ILE A 114 16.29 -0.44 -6.66
CA ILE A 114 16.84 -0.97 -7.92
C ILE A 114 16.76 0.09 -9.03
N LEU A 115 15.64 0.80 -9.16
CA LEU A 115 15.50 1.89 -10.13
C LEU A 115 16.49 3.03 -9.87
N PHE A 116 16.76 3.37 -8.61
CA PHE A 116 17.80 4.35 -8.25
C PHE A 116 19.19 3.89 -8.67
N GLY A 117 19.51 2.61 -8.46
CA GLY A 117 20.77 2.01 -8.88
C GLY A 117 20.94 1.97 -10.40
N LEU A 118 19.90 1.58 -11.14
CA LEU A 118 19.90 1.51 -12.61
C LEU A 118 20.06 2.89 -13.26
N LEU A 119 19.49 3.94 -12.68
CA LEU A 119 19.62 5.31 -13.18
C LEU A 119 20.90 6.03 -12.67
N GLN A 120 21.86 5.30 -12.09
CA GLN A 120 23.16 5.83 -11.62
C GLN A 120 23.02 7.04 -10.66
N ARG A 121 21.87 7.17 -9.99
CA ARG A 121 21.60 8.30 -9.09
C ARG A 121 22.02 7.89 -7.68
N LYS A 122 22.84 8.71 -7.01
CA LYS A 122 23.42 8.40 -5.69
C LYS A 122 22.31 8.06 -4.68
N SER A 123 22.15 6.78 -4.39
CA SER A 123 21.21 6.28 -3.40
C SER A 123 21.85 6.37 -2.02
N SER A 124 21.17 6.99 -1.06
CA SER A 124 21.65 7.09 0.32
C SER A 124 21.33 5.80 1.07
N ALA A 125 22.31 5.23 1.78
CA ALA A 125 22.11 4.07 2.67
C ALA A 125 21.05 4.31 3.76
N VAL A 126 20.75 5.58 4.07
CA VAL A 126 19.68 6.01 4.99
C VAL A 126 18.29 5.61 4.46
N PHE A 127 18.10 5.52 3.15
CA PHE A 127 16.83 5.14 2.52
C PHE A 127 16.46 3.67 2.80
N LEU A 128 17.46 2.77 2.79
CA LEU A 128 17.25 1.34 3.08
C LEU A 128 16.82 1.11 4.52
N GLY A 129 17.46 1.77 5.49
CA GLY A 129 17.11 1.67 6.91
C GLY A 129 15.72 2.20 7.23
N ALA A 130 15.37 3.37 6.69
CA ALA A 130 14.03 3.96 6.87
C ALA A 130 12.93 3.09 6.23
N SER A 131 13.22 2.50 5.07
CA SER A 131 12.29 1.62 4.35
C SER A 131 11.94 0.34 5.10
N LEU A 132 12.91 -0.29 5.79
CA LEU A 132 12.68 -1.48 6.62
C LEU A 132 11.74 -1.16 7.79
N ILE A 133 11.98 -0.05 8.48
CA ILE A 133 11.13 0.41 9.58
C ILE A 133 9.72 0.70 9.06
N GLN A 134 9.62 1.42 7.94
CA GLN A 134 8.34 1.72 7.29
C GLN A 134 7.58 0.45 6.89
N ALA A 135 8.27 -0.58 6.37
CA ALA A 135 7.64 -1.83 5.99
C ALA A 135 7.02 -2.57 7.19
N VAL A 136 7.72 -2.61 8.32
CA VAL A 136 7.23 -3.25 9.55
C VAL A 136 6.04 -2.46 10.13
N VAL A 137 6.14 -1.14 10.21
CA VAL A 137 5.07 -0.26 10.70
C VAL A 137 3.83 -0.38 9.81
N THR A 138 4.01 -0.32 8.50
CA THR A 138 2.91 -0.43 7.53
C THR A 138 2.27 -1.81 7.58
N GLY A 139 3.07 -2.88 7.74
CA GLY A 139 2.57 -4.23 7.99
C GLY A 139 1.70 -4.32 9.22
N ALA A 140 2.17 -3.78 10.35
CA ALA A 140 1.46 -3.84 11.63
C ALA A 140 0.16 -3.03 11.60
N VAL A 141 0.19 -1.81 11.06
CA VAL A 141 -1.01 -0.99 10.96
C VAL A 141 -1.97 -1.56 9.93
N GLY A 142 -1.46 -2.03 8.79
CA GLY A 142 -2.28 -2.62 7.73
C GLY A 142 -3.07 -3.85 8.21
N THR A 143 -2.46 -4.72 9.00
CA THR A 143 -3.19 -5.87 9.58
C THR A 143 -4.21 -5.47 10.60
N LEU A 144 -3.90 -4.52 11.48
CA LEU A 144 -4.85 -4.00 12.47
C LEU A 144 -6.07 -3.41 11.76
N VAL A 145 -5.87 -2.54 10.77
CA VAL A 145 -6.94 -1.91 9.99
C VAL A 145 -7.82 -2.97 9.32
N LEU A 146 -7.22 -3.95 8.65
CA LEU A 146 -7.97 -5.02 7.97
C LEU A 146 -8.72 -5.93 8.95
N SER A 147 -8.15 -6.18 10.14
CA SER A 147 -8.79 -7.01 11.16
C SER A 147 -10.00 -6.31 11.77
N VAL A 148 -9.89 -5.00 12.04
CA VAL A 148 -11.01 -4.16 12.49
C VAL A 148 -12.10 -4.08 11.41
N LEU A 149 -11.72 -3.92 10.15
CA LEU A 149 -12.66 -3.90 9.02
C LEU A 149 -13.46 -5.20 8.92
N GLU A 150 -12.83 -6.35 9.18
CA GLU A 150 -13.53 -7.64 9.21
C GLU A 150 -14.39 -7.86 10.44
N ALA A 151 -13.98 -7.37 11.60
CA ALA A 151 -14.81 -7.38 12.78
C ALA A 151 -16.09 -6.54 12.56
N TYR A 152 -15.95 -5.40 11.87
CA TYR A 152 -17.07 -4.55 11.50
C TYR A 152 -17.95 -5.17 10.40
N SER A 153 -17.37 -5.83 9.40
CA SER A 153 -18.16 -6.49 8.36
C SER A 153 -18.97 -7.67 8.91
N ARG A 154 -18.39 -8.46 9.83
CA ARG A 154 -19.08 -9.59 10.49
C ARG A 154 -20.28 -9.15 11.32
N THR A 155 -20.15 -8.05 12.07
CA THR A 155 -21.25 -7.54 12.91
C THR A 155 -22.43 -7.01 12.09
N ARG A 156 -22.20 -6.51 10.87
CA ARG A 156 -23.27 -6.03 9.98
C ARG A 156 -24.13 -7.15 9.40
N PHE A 157 -23.58 -8.36 9.20
CA PHE A 157 -24.32 -9.52 8.68
C PHE A 157 -25.24 -10.17 9.73
N HIS A 158 -25.02 -9.93 11.02
CA HIS A 158 -25.88 -10.45 12.10
C HIS A 158 -27.13 -9.60 12.38
N ARG A 159 -27.31 -8.46 11.71
CA ARG A 159 -28.49 -7.59 11.86
C ARG A 159 -29.54 -7.75 10.74
N THR A 160 -29.35 -8.70 9.83
CA THR A 160 -30.23 -8.91 8.66
C THR A 160 -30.88 -10.31 8.63
N ILE A 161 -30.83 -11.05 9.73
CA ILE A 161 -31.60 -12.28 9.96
C ILE A 161 -32.46 -12.03 11.19
#